data_AF-A0A1V3RB40-F1
#
_entry.id   AF-A0A1V3RB40-F1
#
_cell.length_a   1.000
_cell.length_b   1.000
_cell.length_c   1.000
_cell.angle_alpha   90.00
_cell.angle_beta   90.00
_cell.angle_gamma   90.00
#
_symmetry.space_group_name_H-M   'P 1'
#
loop_
_entity.id
_entity.type
_entity.pdbx_description
1 polymer ?
#
loop_
_entity_poly.entity_id
_entity_poly.type
_entity_poly.pdbx_seq_one_letter_code
_entity_poly.pdbx_strand_id
1 'polypeptide(L)'
;MILILLSWIYVFFSTINLGFVTDKILRIKNQNFVIHAVLGLFTTTVFTSIWAIFGRVNFEFHIVLFFVNLAIFIKYQKEIWLLYKSFFKEIISLATPLKVALSIITILILAQCASIPYILDNESYYIQTIKWINEYGFVKGLANLHFFLAQTSGWHILQSAYNFSFLYDKFNDLSGFCLLLGNIFSITKLNDYFKNKDKNYLIIGMLPLANIFLFQFISSPSPDIPIYIFSFLIFFYFLQNFKKLDAENFNLIVILVLFSLFIKTTSFALIFIPILLLAKNFKKLLPDLFKSVLVSVIILLLFVIKNSIISGFTLFPIINFHFLETDYIIPETIAKFYYQETKLYGYVLTHEQYDKISVSELFIRWFTLPKLHGFFNKLSIILIIVCPIFIYKFFNKKGIWVLYFIMCLQLAFLFCTSPQYRFFVNFILFFSFFLMALLLNKRRFIVLSLYFSIFITGFVLLIPINLKIFTKNKFVLSTSNFSVENIVYPYKNTKSNTTFEYLQNGNLHFYSPVENDFFWSSGDGELPCVNKAQIEYFNYYYKVKPQMRTSNLKDGFYAKNTSKE
;
A
#
# COMPACT_ATOMS: atom_id res chain seq x y z
N MET A 1 3.72 21.54 3.08
CA MET A 1 3.24 20.95 4.37
C MET A 1 1.85 21.45 4.74
N ILE A 2 1.62 22.77 4.78
CA ILE A 2 0.35 23.35 5.23
C ILE A 2 -0.83 22.89 4.36
N LEU A 3 -0.66 22.91 3.03
CA LEU A 3 -1.69 22.43 2.11
C LEU A 3 -2.04 20.95 2.31
N ILE A 4 -1.02 20.11 2.57
CA ILE A 4 -1.21 18.68 2.88
C ILE A 4 -2.01 18.53 4.19
N LEU A 5 -1.67 19.31 5.23
CA LEU A 5 -2.41 19.28 6.49
C LEU A 5 -3.89 19.67 6.31
N LEU A 6 -4.18 20.71 5.52
CA LEU A 6 -5.55 21.10 5.21
C LEU A 6 -6.30 19.99 4.45
N SER A 7 -5.64 19.37 3.47
CA SER A 7 -6.18 18.19 2.77
C SER A 7 -6.49 17.06 3.76
N TRP A 8 -5.56 16.74 4.68
CA TRP A 8 -5.75 15.68 5.66
C TRP A 8 -6.85 15.96 6.67
N ILE A 9 -7.13 17.21 7.02
CA ILE A 9 -8.29 17.57 7.86
C ILE A 9 -9.59 17.15 7.13
N TYR A 10 -9.69 17.43 5.84
CA TYR A 10 -10.82 16.98 5.03
C TYR A 10 -10.84 15.44 4.90
N VAL A 11 -9.69 14.80 4.65
CA VAL A 11 -9.60 13.32 4.58
C VAL A 11 -10.06 12.69 5.90
N PHE A 12 -9.64 13.23 7.05
CA PHE A 12 -10.13 12.80 8.37
C PHE A 12 -11.63 12.96 8.49
N PHE A 13 -12.18 14.13 8.15
CA PHE A 13 -13.63 14.36 8.19
C PHE A 13 -14.38 13.33 7.33
N SER A 14 -13.96 13.16 6.08
CA SER A 14 -14.60 12.25 5.13
C SER A 14 -14.53 10.78 5.59
N THR A 15 -13.34 10.35 6.01
CA THR A 15 -13.11 8.97 6.44
C THR A 15 -13.80 8.63 7.76
N ILE A 16 -13.88 9.55 8.72
CA ILE A 16 -14.60 9.28 9.98
C ILE A 16 -16.10 9.12 9.73
N ASN A 17 -16.71 9.97 8.91
CA ASN A 17 -18.13 9.88 8.59
C ASN A 17 -18.46 8.55 7.87
N LEU A 18 -17.72 8.23 6.79
CA LEU A 18 -17.91 6.99 6.05
C LEU A 18 -17.60 5.74 6.89
N GLY A 19 -16.54 5.81 7.70
CA GLY A 19 -16.15 4.75 8.60
C GLY A 19 -17.20 4.46 9.68
N PHE A 20 -17.85 5.49 10.21
CA PHE A 20 -18.96 5.35 11.16
C PHE A 20 -20.15 4.61 10.54
N VAL A 21 -20.50 4.94 9.30
CA VAL A 21 -21.57 4.24 8.58
C VAL A 21 -21.21 2.76 8.39
N THR A 22 -19.97 2.48 7.99
CA THR A 22 -19.49 1.10 7.83
C THR A 22 -19.49 0.32 9.15
N ASP A 23 -19.05 0.92 10.25
CA ASP A 23 -19.13 0.34 11.59
C ASP A 23 -20.59 -0.03 11.94
N LYS A 24 -21.55 0.87 11.66
CA LYS A 24 -22.97 0.68 11.95
C LYS A 24 -23.61 -0.41 11.08
N ILE A 25 -23.32 -0.43 9.77
CA ILE A 25 -23.84 -1.45 8.84
C ILE A 25 -23.33 -2.84 9.23
N LEU A 26 -22.03 -2.94 9.53
CA LEU A 26 -21.37 -4.21 9.81
C LEU A 26 -21.41 -4.60 11.29
N ARG A 27 -21.99 -3.75 12.15
CA ARG A 27 -22.11 -3.93 13.61
C ARG A 27 -20.76 -4.23 14.26
N ILE A 28 -19.72 -3.48 13.87
CA ILE A 28 -18.37 -3.66 14.41
C ILE A 28 -18.25 -3.03 15.81
N LYS A 29 -19.04 -1.99 16.12
CA LYS A 29 -19.12 -1.30 17.42
C LYS A 29 -17.76 -0.92 18.01
N ASN A 30 -16.76 -0.66 17.16
CA ASN A 30 -15.41 -0.38 17.63
C ASN A 30 -15.28 1.12 17.87
N GLN A 31 -14.94 1.54 19.09
CA GLN A 31 -14.87 2.96 19.43
C GLN A 31 -13.53 3.63 19.05
N ASN A 32 -12.58 2.90 18.48
CA ASN A 32 -11.27 3.44 18.15
C ASN A 32 -11.34 4.37 16.93
N PHE A 33 -10.84 5.59 17.08
CA PHE A 33 -10.86 6.62 16.04
C PHE A 33 -10.06 6.21 14.78
N VAL A 34 -8.90 5.59 14.95
CA VAL A 34 -8.08 5.12 13.83
C VAL A 34 -8.80 4.04 13.04
N ILE A 35 -9.50 3.13 13.72
CA ILE A 35 -10.30 2.09 13.03
C ILE A 35 -11.43 2.71 12.21
N HIS A 36 -12.13 3.72 12.73
CA HIS A 36 -13.11 4.45 11.92
C HIS A 36 -12.47 5.09 10.68
N ALA A 37 -11.32 5.76 10.83
CA ALA A 37 -10.63 6.35 9.68
C ALA A 37 -10.24 5.28 8.64
N VAL A 38 -9.73 4.12 9.06
CA VAL A 38 -9.37 3.01 8.16
C VAL A 38 -10.61 2.39 7.49
N LEU A 39 -11.72 2.23 8.22
CA LEU A 39 -12.99 1.79 7.64
C LEU A 39 -13.50 2.82 6.62
N GLY A 40 -13.31 4.11 6.87
CA GLY A 40 -13.59 5.17 5.92
C GLY A 40 -12.75 5.09 4.66
N LEU A 41 -11.44 4.90 4.80
CA LEU A 41 -10.54 4.68 3.66
C LEU A 41 -10.99 3.47 2.82
N PHE A 42 -11.40 2.38 3.47
CA PHE A 42 -11.95 1.21 2.80
C PHE A 42 -13.23 1.56 2.03
N THR A 43 -14.18 2.24 2.66
CA THR A 43 -15.44 2.64 2.04
C THR A 43 -15.23 3.61 0.88
N THR A 44 -14.34 4.60 1.03
CA THR A 44 -13.99 5.49 -0.07
C THR A 44 -13.37 4.71 -1.22
N THR A 45 -12.50 3.73 -0.94
CA THR A 45 -11.89 2.88 -1.98
C THR A 45 -12.96 2.12 -2.76
N VAL A 46 -13.91 1.50 -2.06
CA VAL A 46 -15.03 0.77 -2.67
C VAL A 46 -15.88 1.70 -3.52
N PHE A 47 -16.27 2.86 -2.95
CA PHE A 47 -17.11 3.83 -3.64
C PHE A 47 -16.42 4.40 -4.90
N THR A 48 -15.14 4.73 -4.80
CA THR A 48 -14.33 5.23 -5.91
C THR A 48 -14.15 4.15 -6.98
N SER A 49 -13.97 2.89 -6.59
CA SER A 49 -13.87 1.78 -7.54
C SER A 49 -15.16 1.58 -8.32
N ILE A 50 -16.33 1.71 -7.67
CA ILE A 50 -17.62 1.65 -8.34
C ILE A 50 -17.77 2.83 -9.31
N TRP A 51 -17.45 4.04 -8.86
CA TRP A 51 -17.53 5.24 -9.70
C TRP A 51 -16.62 5.15 -10.94
N ALA A 52 -15.37 4.71 -10.73
CA ALA A 52 -14.35 4.62 -11.77
C ALA A 52 -14.72 3.65 -12.90
N ILE A 53 -15.65 2.71 -12.69
CA ILE A 53 -16.19 1.86 -13.76
C ILE A 53 -16.94 2.70 -14.81
N PHE A 54 -17.62 3.76 -14.39
CA PHE A 54 -18.51 4.55 -15.25
C PHE A 54 -17.92 5.88 -15.70
N GLY A 55 -17.11 6.52 -14.85
CA GLY A 55 -16.61 7.85 -15.11
C GLY A 55 -15.34 8.19 -14.36
N ARG A 56 -14.81 9.37 -14.68
CA ARG A 56 -13.57 9.89 -14.12
C ARG A 56 -13.74 10.33 -12.67
N VAL A 57 -12.68 10.23 -11.88
CA VAL A 57 -12.65 10.65 -10.47
C VAL A 57 -12.15 12.09 -10.41
N ASN A 58 -13.05 13.04 -10.68
CA ASN A 58 -12.73 14.47 -10.74
C ASN A 58 -13.73 15.28 -9.88
N PHE A 59 -13.93 16.56 -10.16
CA PHE A 59 -14.80 17.45 -9.39
C PHE A 59 -16.22 16.91 -9.18
N GLU A 60 -16.82 16.26 -10.18
CA GLU A 60 -18.14 15.65 -10.07
C GLU A 60 -18.23 14.55 -9.00
N PHE A 61 -17.19 13.71 -8.87
CA PHE A 61 -17.11 12.69 -7.84
C PHE A 61 -17.03 13.35 -6.46
N HIS A 62 -16.26 14.43 -6.34
CA HIS A 62 -16.09 15.15 -5.09
C HIS A 62 -17.37 15.86 -4.64
N ILE A 63 -18.19 16.38 -5.56
CA ILE A 63 -19.53 16.91 -5.23
C ILE A 63 -20.37 15.82 -4.58
N VAL A 64 -20.43 14.63 -5.20
CA VAL A 64 -21.22 13.51 -4.66
C VAL A 64 -20.66 13.06 -3.30
N LEU A 65 -19.35 12.90 -3.19
CA LEU A 65 -18.68 12.53 -1.94
C LEU A 65 -18.95 13.56 -0.83
N PHE A 66 -18.98 14.85 -1.14
CA PHE A 66 -19.30 15.93 -0.21
C PHE A 66 -20.74 15.82 0.28
N PHE A 67 -21.72 15.67 -0.61
CA PHE A 67 -23.13 15.54 -0.20
C PHE A 67 -23.39 14.26 0.61
N VAL A 68 -22.73 13.15 0.26
CA VAL A 68 -22.79 11.91 1.06
C VAL A 68 -22.25 12.18 2.47
N ASN A 69 -21.09 12.80 2.59
CA ASN A 69 -20.51 13.15 3.88
C ASN A 69 -21.39 14.10 4.69
N LEU A 70 -21.97 15.12 4.04
CA LEU A 70 -22.86 16.07 4.69
C LEU A 70 -24.14 15.38 5.18
N ALA A 71 -24.75 14.52 4.38
CA ALA A 71 -25.94 13.77 4.77
C ALA A 71 -25.67 12.83 5.97
N ILE A 72 -24.51 12.15 5.96
CA ILE A 72 -24.07 11.31 7.08
C ILE A 72 -23.86 12.15 8.34
N PHE A 73 -23.14 13.27 8.21
CA PHE A 73 -22.85 14.15 9.33
C PHE A 73 -24.13 14.72 9.94
N ILE A 74 -25.04 15.27 9.13
CA ILE A 74 -26.33 15.80 9.64
C ILE A 74 -27.13 14.73 10.37
N LYS A 75 -27.16 13.50 9.83
CA LYS A 75 -27.91 12.39 10.42
C LYS A 75 -27.32 11.87 11.74
N TYR A 76 -25.99 11.86 11.88
CA TYR A 76 -25.28 11.23 13.00
C TYR A 76 -24.33 12.19 13.74
N GLN A 77 -24.59 13.50 13.66
CA GLN A 77 -23.68 14.54 14.19
C GLN A 77 -23.33 14.32 15.67
N LYS A 78 -24.29 13.87 16.49
CA LYS A 78 -24.07 13.67 17.93
C LYS A 78 -23.09 12.53 18.17
N GLU A 79 -23.29 11.38 17.54
CA GLU A 79 -22.40 10.22 17.70
C GLU A 79 -21.01 10.49 17.10
N ILE A 80 -20.94 11.12 15.94
CA ILE A 80 -19.67 11.48 15.30
C ILE A 80 -18.90 12.49 16.17
N TRP A 81 -19.58 13.49 16.73
CA TRP A 81 -18.94 14.46 17.62
C TRP A 81 -18.43 13.80 18.92
N LEU A 82 -19.14 12.79 19.44
CA LEU A 82 -18.65 11.98 20.57
C LEU A 82 -17.37 11.21 20.21
N LEU A 83 -17.25 10.68 18.99
CA LEU A 83 -16.02 10.03 18.53
C LEU A 83 -14.84 11.00 18.50
N TYR A 84 -15.02 12.20 17.94
CA TYR A 84 -13.98 13.23 17.98
C TYR A 84 -13.60 13.62 19.41
N LYS A 85 -14.59 13.86 20.28
CA LYS A 85 -14.35 14.21 21.68
C LYS A 85 -13.58 13.11 22.42
N SER A 86 -13.94 11.84 22.19
CA SER A 86 -13.25 10.68 22.77
C SER A 86 -11.82 10.59 22.27
N PHE A 87 -11.59 10.80 20.97
CA PHE A 87 -10.25 10.83 20.38
C PHE A 87 -9.38 11.94 20.98
N PHE A 88 -9.85 13.19 21.03
CA PHE A 88 -9.10 14.27 21.64
C PHE A 88 -8.80 14.01 23.13
N LYS A 89 -9.76 13.44 23.88
CA LYS A 89 -9.54 13.04 25.26
C LYS A 89 -8.46 11.95 25.38
N GLU A 90 -8.47 10.96 24.50
CA GLU A 90 -7.44 9.91 24.43
C GLU A 90 -6.05 10.52 24.22
N ILE A 91 -5.91 11.42 23.22
CA ILE A 91 -4.65 12.12 22.92
C ILE A 91 -4.19 13.01 24.07
N ILE A 92 -5.09 13.76 24.71
CA ILE A 92 -4.77 14.59 25.88
C ILE A 92 -4.31 13.73 27.06
N SER A 93 -4.88 12.54 27.22
CA SER A 93 -4.56 11.58 28.29
C SER A 93 -3.25 10.80 28.09
N LEU A 94 -2.59 10.94 26.94
CA LEU A 94 -1.29 10.33 26.69
C LEU A 94 -0.26 10.87 27.68
N ALA A 95 0.64 9.98 28.14
CA ALA A 95 1.81 10.40 28.88
C ALA A 95 2.58 11.50 28.11
N THR A 96 3.04 12.54 28.82
CA THR A 96 3.76 13.68 28.22
C THR A 96 4.83 13.30 27.19
N PRO A 97 5.75 12.35 27.43
CA PRO A 97 6.73 11.97 26.41
C PRO A 97 6.10 11.37 25.14
N LEU A 98 5.00 10.63 25.26
CA LEU A 98 4.30 10.06 24.10
C LEU A 98 3.55 11.13 23.31
N LYS A 99 2.96 12.11 24.00
CA LYS A 99 2.30 13.26 23.37
C LYS A 99 3.30 14.09 22.56
N VAL A 100 4.44 14.43 23.15
CA VAL A 100 5.52 15.15 22.46
C VAL A 100 6.06 14.35 21.29
N ALA A 101 6.30 13.04 21.47
CA ALA A 101 6.74 12.17 20.40
C ALA A 101 5.75 12.13 19.22
N LEU A 102 4.45 11.98 19.49
CA LEU A 102 3.41 11.97 18.45
C LEU A 102 3.36 13.31 17.69
N SER A 103 3.47 14.44 18.39
CA SER A 103 3.50 15.77 17.76
C SER A 103 4.70 15.91 16.83
N ILE A 104 5.91 15.53 17.28
CA ILE A 104 7.12 15.60 16.45
C ILE A 104 6.99 14.67 15.24
N ILE A 105 6.56 13.42 15.44
CA ILE A 105 6.33 12.47 14.35
C ILE A 105 5.35 13.04 13.33
N THR A 106 4.25 13.64 13.76
CA THR A 106 3.25 14.25 12.85
C THR A 106 3.87 15.35 11.99
N ILE A 107 4.68 16.23 12.59
CA ILE A 107 5.39 17.30 11.86
C ILE A 107 6.38 16.69 10.86
N LEU A 108 7.15 15.68 11.27
CA LEU A 108 8.12 15.02 10.40
C LEU A 108 7.45 14.30 9.23
N ILE A 109 6.31 13.62 9.44
CA ILE A 109 5.53 12.98 8.36
C ILE A 109 5.09 14.05 7.35
N LEU A 110 4.49 15.15 7.82
CA LEU A 110 4.05 16.25 6.93
C LEU A 110 5.22 16.84 6.13
N ALA A 111 6.37 17.01 6.76
CA ALA A 111 7.58 17.49 6.11
C ALA A 111 8.06 16.51 5.04
N GLN A 112 8.15 15.22 5.36
CA GLN A 112 8.53 14.18 4.40
C GLN A 112 7.56 14.07 3.21
N CYS A 113 6.25 14.17 3.44
CA CYS A 113 5.25 14.16 2.37
C CYS A 113 5.33 15.40 1.47
N ALA A 114 5.83 16.52 1.98
CA ALA A 114 6.09 17.71 1.18
C ALA A 114 7.44 17.67 0.44
N SER A 115 8.29 16.68 0.72
CA SER A 115 9.60 16.47 0.09
C SER A 115 9.49 15.69 -1.22
N ILE A 116 10.62 15.61 -1.93
CA ILE A 116 10.76 14.91 -3.21
C ILE A 116 10.33 13.41 -3.09
N PRO A 117 9.55 12.86 -4.02
CA PRO A 117 9.22 11.44 -4.04
C PRO A 117 10.47 10.57 -4.26
N TYR A 118 10.54 9.42 -3.61
CA TYR A 118 11.74 8.58 -3.61
C TYR A 118 11.60 7.26 -4.38
N ILE A 119 10.38 6.78 -4.55
CA ILE A 119 10.09 5.43 -5.05
C ILE A 119 10.17 5.38 -6.57
N LEU A 120 10.92 4.43 -7.12
CA LEU A 120 11.05 4.23 -8.58
C LEU A 120 9.70 3.96 -9.26
N ASP A 121 8.87 3.11 -8.66
CA ASP A 121 7.53 2.76 -9.18
C ASP A 121 6.63 4.01 -9.35
N ASN A 122 6.90 5.09 -8.60
CA ASN A 122 6.20 6.36 -8.72
C ASN A 122 6.39 7.00 -10.11
N GLU A 123 7.63 6.99 -10.60
CA GLU A 123 8.01 7.49 -11.92
C GLU A 123 7.70 6.52 -13.06
N SER A 124 7.27 5.31 -12.72
CA SER A 124 6.95 4.29 -13.71
C SER A 124 5.44 4.20 -13.96
N TYR A 125 4.63 4.08 -12.91
CA TYR A 125 3.19 3.89 -13.10
C TYR A 125 2.28 4.50 -12.04
N TYR A 126 2.73 4.88 -10.84
CA TYR A 126 1.79 5.40 -9.82
C TYR A 126 1.12 6.70 -10.28
N ILE A 127 1.90 7.68 -10.71
CA ILE A 127 1.41 8.99 -11.17
C ILE A 127 0.43 8.78 -12.34
N GLN A 128 0.85 8.02 -13.35
CA GLN A 128 0.05 7.77 -14.54
C GLN A 128 -1.23 7.00 -14.21
N THR A 129 -1.19 5.99 -13.34
CA THR A 129 -2.38 5.26 -12.89
C THR A 129 -3.40 6.20 -12.26
N ILE A 130 -2.95 7.08 -11.38
CA ILE A 130 -3.82 8.04 -10.69
C ILE A 130 -4.42 9.05 -11.68
N LYS A 131 -3.60 9.61 -12.59
CA LYS A 131 -4.07 10.50 -13.66
C LYS A 131 -5.13 9.84 -14.54
N TRP A 132 -4.92 8.60 -14.97
CA TRP A 132 -5.90 7.86 -15.78
C TRP A 132 -7.25 7.72 -15.06
N ILE A 133 -7.23 7.41 -13.76
CA ILE A 133 -8.46 7.32 -12.96
C ILE A 133 -9.13 8.69 -12.80
N ASN A 134 -8.35 9.76 -12.59
CA ASN A 134 -8.89 11.10 -12.44
C ASN A 134 -9.49 11.69 -13.72
N GLU A 135 -8.94 11.36 -14.89
CA GLU A 135 -9.38 11.92 -16.18
C GLU A 135 -10.40 11.04 -16.93
N TYR A 136 -10.32 9.71 -16.78
CA TYR A 136 -11.14 8.78 -17.56
C TYR A 136 -11.80 7.65 -16.75
N GLY A 137 -11.36 7.40 -15.51
CA GLY A 137 -11.78 6.24 -14.74
C GLY A 137 -11.01 4.97 -15.16
N PHE A 138 -11.67 3.81 -15.14
CA PHE A 138 -11.09 2.57 -15.65
C PHE A 138 -11.18 2.51 -17.17
N VAL A 139 -10.02 2.55 -17.83
CA VAL A 139 -9.90 2.55 -19.29
C VAL A 139 -9.64 1.13 -19.79
N LYS A 140 -10.38 0.72 -20.83
CA LYS A 140 -10.30 -0.63 -21.41
C LYS A 140 -8.92 -0.89 -22.02
N GLY A 141 -8.28 -1.99 -21.64
CA GLY A 141 -6.98 -2.39 -22.18
C GLY A 141 -5.87 -1.37 -21.94
N LEU A 142 -6.00 -0.51 -20.91
CA LEU A 142 -4.99 0.48 -20.55
C LEU A 142 -3.59 -0.13 -20.38
N ALA A 143 -3.53 -1.37 -19.94
CA ALA A 143 -2.29 -2.10 -19.79
C ALA A 143 -1.58 -2.46 -21.13
N ASN A 144 -2.24 -2.32 -22.28
CA ASN A 144 -1.56 -2.40 -23.58
C ASN A 144 -0.61 -1.23 -23.81
N LEU A 145 -0.92 -0.05 -23.25
CA LEU A 145 -0.05 1.12 -23.31
C LEU A 145 1.21 0.90 -22.47
N HIS A 146 1.01 0.49 -21.21
CA HIS A 146 2.08 0.08 -20.32
C HIS A 146 1.56 -0.98 -19.33
N PHE A 147 2.11 -2.19 -19.36
CA PHE A 147 1.57 -3.31 -18.57
C PHE A 147 1.63 -3.11 -17.05
N PHE A 148 2.48 -2.21 -16.52
CA PHE A 148 2.43 -1.87 -15.10
C PHE A 148 1.15 -1.15 -14.70
N LEU A 149 0.42 -0.52 -15.63
CA LEU A 149 -0.90 0.04 -15.36
C LEU A 149 -1.93 -1.05 -15.03
N ALA A 150 -1.69 -2.31 -15.38
CA ALA A 150 -2.48 -3.44 -14.88
C ALA A 150 -2.36 -3.62 -13.36
N GLN A 151 -1.30 -3.10 -12.73
CA GLN A 151 -1.12 -3.08 -11.27
C GLN A 151 -1.91 -1.95 -10.59
N THR A 152 -3.05 -1.54 -11.16
CA THR A 152 -3.93 -0.54 -10.56
C THR A 152 -4.40 -1.00 -9.18
N SER A 153 -3.69 -0.54 -8.15
CA SER A 153 -3.89 -0.89 -6.75
C SER A 153 -5.14 -0.21 -6.20
N GLY A 154 -5.84 -0.86 -5.27
CA GLY A 154 -6.86 -0.20 -4.44
C GLY A 154 -6.34 1.07 -3.76
N TRP A 155 -5.03 1.17 -3.50
CA TRP A 155 -4.42 2.37 -2.93
C TRP A 155 -4.30 3.53 -3.92
N HIS A 156 -4.01 3.27 -5.19
CA HIS A 156 -4.00 4.30 -6.24
C HIS A 156 -5.42 4.79 -6.54
N ILE A 157 -6.40 3.88 -6.51
CA ILE A 157 -7.82 4.24 -6.61
C ILE A 157 -8.20 5.17 -5.46
N LEU A 158 -7.85 4.83 -4.23
CA LEU A 158 -8.11 5.69 -3.08
C LEU A 158 -7.36 7.03 -3.15
N GLN A 159 -6.11 7.03 -3.63
CA GLN A 159 -5.34 8.25 -3.82
C GLN A 159 -6.01 9.18 -4.84
N SER A 160 -6.59 8.65 -5.92
CA SER A 160 -7.33 9.45 -6.91
C SER A 160 -8.55 10.16 -6.31
N ALA A 161 -9.16 9.60 -5.26
CA ALA A 161 -10.30 10.20 -4.55
C ALA A 161 -9.91 11.35 -3.62
N TYR A 162 -8.62 11.48 -3.26
CA TYR A 162 -8.14 12.45 -2.27
C TYR A 162 -6.92 13.25 -2.75
N ASN A 163 -6.54 13.15 -4.02
CA ASN A 163 -5.49 13.98 -4.60
C ASN A 163 -6.01 15.33 -5.11
N PHE A 164 -7.32 15.51 -5.28
CA PHE A 164 -7.93 16.76 -5.73
C PHE A 164 -7.26 17.32 -7.00
N SER A 165 -6.98 16.47 -8.00
CA SER A 165 -6.21 16.86 -9.20
C SER A 165 -6.79 18.07 -9.95
N PHE A 166 -8.10 18.31 -9.82
CA PHE A 166 -8.81 19.46 -10.39
C PHE A 166 -8.52 20.79 -9.68
N LEU A 167 -7.98 20.76 -8.47
CA LEU A 167 -7.67 21.92 -7.63
C LEU A 167 -6.16 22.11 -7.49
N TYR A 168 -5.42 21.02 -7.29
CA TYR A 168 -3.99 21.06 -7.06
C TYR A 168 -3.31 19.75 -7.49
N ASP A 169 -2.19 19.86 -8.20
CA ASP A 169 -1.52 18.76 -8.89
C ASP A 169 -0.39 18.10 -8.09
N LYS A 170 -0.13 18.56 -6.85
CA LYS A 170 0.99 18.09 -6.00
C LYS A 170 0.57 17.34 -4.75
N PHE A 171 -0.67 16.83 -4.72
CA PHE A 171 -1.09 15.88 -3.68
C PHE A 171 -0.93 14.47 -4.22
N ASN A 172 -0.18 13.64 -3.49
CA ASN A 172 -0.09 12.18 -3.65
C ASN A 172 0.52 11.55 -2.37
N ASP A 173 0.06 12.04 -1.23
CA ASP A 173 0.66 11.85 0.10
C ASP A 173 -0.13 10.90 1.03
N LEU A 174 -1.10 10.14 0.50
CA LEU A 174 -1.99 9.31 1.31
C LEU A 174 -1.24 8.22 2.09
N SER A 175 -0.09 7.76 1.60
CA SER A 175 0.77 6.84 2.36
C SER A 175 1.31 7.48 3.65
N GLY A 176 1.58 8.78 3.66
CA GLY A 176 1.90 9.54 4.88
C GLY A 176 0.73 9.64 5.83
N PHE A 177 -0.47 9.90 5.32
CA PHE A 177 -1.70 9.88 6.12
C PHE A 177 -1.91 8.52 6.78
N CYS A 178 -1.71 7.42 6.04
CA CYS A 178 -1.79 6.07 6.58
C CYS A 178 -0.73 5.78 7.65
N LEU A 179 0.50 6.24 7.44
CA LEU A 179 1.56 6.13 8.46
C LEU A 179 1.22 6.94 9.72
N LEU A 180 0.60 8.11 9.58
CA LEU A 180 0.11 8.91 10.72
C LEU A 180 -0.94 8.13 11.51
N LEU A 181 -1.94 7.55 10.84
CA LEU A 181 -2.93 6.67 11.48
C LEU A 181 -2.27 5.52 12.25
N GLY A 182 -1.29 4.86 11.64
CA GLY A 182 -0.51 3.79 12.27
C GLY A 182 0.27 4.25 13.50
N ASN A 183 0.89 5.44 13.45
CA ASN A 183 1.62 6.02 14.57
C ASN A 183 0.67 6.43 15.72
N ILE A 184 -0.48 7.03 15.40
CA ILE A 184 -1.52 7.35 16.40
C ILE A 184 -1.95 6.07 17.11
N PHE A 185 -2.33 5.03 16.36
CA PHE A 185 -2.75 3.75 16.92
C PHE A 185 -1.66 3.12 17.80
N SER A 186 -0.43 3.11 17.32
CA SER A 186 0.68 2.49 18.03
C SER A 186 1.04 3.23 19.31
N ILE A 187 1.05 4.56 19.29
CA ILE A 187 1.33 5.38 20.47
C ILE A 187 0.23 5.23 21.53
N THR A 188 -1.04 5.12 21.13
CA THR A 188 -2.12 4.86 22.11
C THR A 188 -1.98 3.46 22.72
N LYS A 189 -1.63 2.43 21.92
CA LYS A 189 -1.31 1.10 22.47
C LYS A 189 -0.08 1.09 23.37
N LEU A 190 0.94 1.88 23.06
CA LEU A 190 2.10 2.03 23.92
C LEU A 190 1.75 2.68 25.26
N ASN A 191 0.84 3.66 25.26
CA ASN A 191 0.33 4.28 26.47
C ASN A 191 -0.47 3.28 27.33
N ASP A 192 -1.28 2.44 26.69
CA ASP A 192 -2.01 1.36 27.37
C ASP A 192 -1.06 0.32 27.96
N TYR A 193 0.02 -0.04 27.24
CA TYR A 193 1.07 -0.92 27.75
C TYR A 193 1.68 -0.38 29.05
N PHE A 194 1.89 0.93 29.17
CA PHE A 194 2.44 1.49 30.41
C PHE A 194 1.56 1.23 31.62
N LYS A 195 0.26 1.00 31.43
CA LYS A 195 -0.73 0.68 32.47
C LYS A 195 -0.91 -0.83 32.64
N ASN A 196 -1.21 -1.56 31.56
CA ASN A 196 -1.62 -2.97 31.61
C ASN A 196 -0.47 -3.98 31.55
N LYS A 197 0.74 -3.55 31.13
CA LYS A 197 1.93 -4.40 30.92
C LYS A 197 1.74 -5.58 29.96
N ASP A 198 0.68 -5.60 29.14
CA ASP A 198 0.48 -6.63 28.13
C ASP A 198 1.44 -6.42 26.96
N LYS A 199 2.35 -7.37 26.79
CA LYS A 199 3.39 -7.29 25.76
C LYS A 199 2.85 -7.22 24.33
N ASN A 200 1.63 -7.68 24.05
CA ASN A 200 1.01 -7.48 22.73
C ASN A 200 0.87 -5.98 22.39
N TYR A 201 0.50 -5.16 23.38
CA TYR A 201 0.39 -3.71 23.22
C TYR A 201 1.77 -3.06 23.01
N LEU A 202 2.81 -3.59 23.67
CA LEU A 202 4.18 -3.13 23.47
C LEU A 202 4.68 -3.42 22.04
N ILE A 203 4.49 -4.65 21.53
CA ILE A 203 4.94 -5.04 20.18
C ILE A 203 4.36 -4.11 19.12
N ILE A 204 3.05 -3.84 19.22
CA ILE A 204 2.37 -2.93 18.30
C ILE A 204 2.80 -1.48 18.55
N GLY A 205 2.95 -1.09 19.82
CA GLY A 205 3.40 0.23 20.21
C GLY A 205 4.83 0.60 19.79
N MET A 206 5.63 -0.38 19.35
CA MET A 206 6.97 -0.17 18.80
C MET A 206 6.98 0.20 17.32
N LEU A 207 5.84 0.16 16.60
CA LEU A 207 5.79 0.54 15.18
C LEU A 207 6.44 1.90 14.84
N PRO A 208 6.35 2.96 15.68
CA PRO A 208 7.04 4.21 15.41
C PRO A 208 8.58 4.10 15.30
N LEU A 209 9.19 3.02 15.82
CA LEU A 209 10.61 2.74 15.63
C LEU A 209 10.95 2.38 14.18
N ALA A 210 9.99 1.87 13.41
CA ALA A 210 10.15 1.60 11.99
C ALA A 210 10.18 2.88 11.14
N ASN A 211 9.85 4.05 11.70
CA ASN A 211 9.81 5.31 10.95
C ASN A 211 11.17 5.66 10.31
N ILE A 212 12.29 5.25 10.94
CA ILE A 212 13.64 5.37 10.37
C ILE A 212 13.71 4.77 8.94
N PHE A 213 12.98 3.68 8.72
CA PHE A 213 12.89 3.00 7.43
C PHE A 213 11.70 3.50 6.60
N LEU A 214 10.51 3.60 7.20
CA LEU A 214 9.26 3.87 6.48
C LEU A 214 9.17 5.26 5.87
N PHE A 215 9.84 6.26 6.46
CA PHE A 215 9.71 7.66 6.04
C PHE A 215 10.12 7.91 4.60
N GLN A 216 11.13 7.23 4.08
CA GLN A 216 11.54 7.46 2.69
C GLN A 216 10.48 7.02 1.67
N PHE A 217 9.46 6.27 2.09
CA PHE A 217 8.46 5.69 1.20
C PHE A 217 7.07 6.35 1.30
N ILE A 218 6.91 7.42 2.08
CA ILE A 218 5.61 8.07 2.30
C ILE A 218 5.37 9.34 1.48
N SER A 219 6.37 9.83 0.73
CA SER A 219 6.23 10.95 -0.21
C SER A 219 5.64 10.54 -1.57
N SER A 220 5.16 9.30 -1.68
CA SER A 220 4.46 8.78 -2.86
C SER A 220 3.41 7.77 -2.39
N PRO A 221 2.38 7.47 -3.20
CA PRO A 221 1.25 6.65 -2.79
C PRO A 221 1.60 5.16 -2.91
N SER A 222 2.66 4.74 -2.22
CA SER A 222 3.13 3.35 -2.21
C SER A 222 2.09 2.42 -1.58
N PRO A 223 1.65 1.36 -2.29
CA PRO A 223 0.81 0.32 -1.72
C PRO A 223 1.49 -0.48 -0.59
N ASP A 224 2.81 -0.37 -0.39
CA ASP A 224 3.50 -1.11 0.68
C ASP A 224 3.17 -0.58 2.08
N ILE A 225 3.11 0.75 2.24
CA ILE A 225 2.83 1.40 3.53
C ILE A 225 1.51 0.94 4.16
N PRO A 226 0.35 1.00 3.46
CA PRO A 226 -0.89 0.54 4.05
C PRO A 226 -0.86 -0.95 4.40
N ILE A 227 -0.15 -1.81 3.65
CA ILE A 227 -0.01 -3.23 4.02
C ILE A 227 0.72 -3.38 5.35
N TYR A 228 1.77 -2.61 5.60
CA TYR A 228 2.48 -2.65 6.88
C TYR A 228 1.60 -2.16 8.02
N ILE A 229 0.91 -1.02 7.86
CA ILE A 229 0.03 -0.47 8.89
C ILE A 229 -1.16 -1.39 9.18
N PHE A 230 -1.83 -1.88 8.14
CA PHE A 230 -2.99 -2.75 8.29
C PHE A 230 -2.61 -4.11 8.85
N SER A 231 -1.44 -4.66 8.50
CA SER A 231 -0.92 -5.86 9.14
C SER A 231 -0.80 -5.69 10.66
N PHE A 232 -0.29 -4.56 11.15
CA PHE A 232 -0.20 -4.28 12.58
C PHE A 232 -1.58 -4.17 13.26
N LEU A 233 -2.55 -3.54 12.60
CA LEU A 233 -3.94 -3.52 13.07
C LEU A 233 -4.52 -4.95 13.14
N ILE A 234 -4.38 -5.72 12.07
CA ILE A 234 -4.85 -7.11 11.98
C ILE A 234 -4.20 -7.95 13.08
N PHE A 235 -2.88 -7.88 13.25
CA PHE A 235 -2.15 -8.65 14.25
C PHE A 235 -2.59 -8.27 15.67
N PHE A 236 -2.80 -6.99 15.97
CA PHE A 236 -3.29 -6.55 17.27
C PHE A 236 -4.66 -7.16 17.59
N TYR A 237 -5.65 -6.95 16.70
CA TYR A 237 -7.01 -7.44 16.91
C TYR A 237 -7.09 -8.96 16.89
N PHE A 238 -6.29 -9.63 16.06
CA PHE A 238 -6.16 -11.07 16.07
C PHE A 238 -5.64 -11.60 17.40
N LEU A 239 -4.53 -11.04 17.92
CA LEU A 239 -3.90 -11.53 19.15
C LEU A 239 -4.76 -11.27 20.39
N GLN A 240 -5.45 -10.13 20.46
CA GLN A 240 -6.34 -9.81 21.57
C GLN A 240 -7.60 -10.70 21.58
N ASN A 241 -8.14 -11.02 20.40
CA ASN A 241 -9.39 -11.76 20.27
C ASN A 241 -9.21 -13.25 19.93
N PHE A 242 -7.97 -13.75 19.89
CA PHE A 242 -7.70 -15.14 19.51
C PHE A 242 -8.42 -16.16 20.41
N LYS A 243 -8.49 -15.89 21.72
CA LYS A 243 -9.11 -16.82 22.69
C LYS A 243 -10.63 -16.71 22.74
N LYS A 244 -11.16 -15.48 22.76
CA LYS A 244 -12.58 -15.18 22.81
C LYS A 244 -12.88 -14.20 21.68
N LEU A 245 -13.39 -14.73 20.57
CA LEU A 245 -13.75 -13.95 19.39
C LEU A 245 -15.26 -13.66 19.42
N ASP A 246 -15.63 -12.42 19.18
CA ASP A 246 -17.00 -12.01 18.84
C ASP A 246 -17.12 -11.77 17.33
N ALA A 247 -18.37 -11.68 16.84
CA ALA A 247 -18.64 -11.41 15.43
C ALA A 247 -18.13 -10.02 15.01
N GLU A 248 -18.13 -9.06 15.94
CA GLU A 248 -17.75 -7.67 15.71
C GLU A 248 -16.25 -7.56 15.34
N ASN A 249 -15.37 -8.15 16.15
CA ASN A 249 -13.93 -8.19 15.85
C ASN A 249 -13.61 -9.11 14.66
N PHE A 250 -14.39 -10.18 14.45
CA PHE A 250 -14.24 -11.01 13.25
C PHE A 250 -14.49 -10.20 11.98
N ASN A 251 -15.60 -9.45 11.92
CA ASN A 251 -15.96 -8.60 10.79
C ASN A 251 -14.88 -7.54 10.52
N LEU A 252 -14.36 -6.91 11.57
CA LEU A 252 -13.24 -5.96 11.44
C LEU A 252 -12.01 -6.61 10.81
N ILE A 253 -11.59 -7.78 11.30
CA ILE A 253 -10.42 -8.49 10.78
C ILE A 253 -10.65 -8.87 9.30
N VAL A 254 -11.84 -9.35 8.95
CA VAL A 254 -12.19 -9.66 7.56
C VAL A 254 -12.02 -8.43 6.67
N ILE A 255 -12.56 -7.27 7.05
CA ILE A 255 -12.45 -6.04 6.25
C ILE A 255 -10.99 -5.59 6.10
N LEU A 256 -10.22 -5.58 7.18
CA LEU A 256 -8.81 -5.17 7.11
C LEU A 256 -8.00 -6.08 6.17
N VAL A 257 -8.28 -7.38 6.19
CA VAL A 257 -7.66 -8.36 5.29
C VAL A 257 -8.13 -8.15 3.85
N LEU A 258 -9.44 -8.01 3.61
CA LEU A 258 -9.97 -7.74 2.27
C LEU A 258 -9.41 -6.44 1.69
N PHE A 259 -9.28 -5.40 2.50
CA PHE A 259 -8.70 -4.13 2.07
C PHE A 259 -7.22 -4.29 1.71
N SER A 260 -6.47 -5.03 2.52
CA SER A 260 -5.06 -5.37 2.23
C SER A 260 -4.92 -6.12 0.91
N LEU A 261 -5.79 -7.12 0.66
CA LEU A 261 -5.79 -7.88 -0.59
C LEU A 261 -6.14 -7.01 -1.81
N PHE A 262 -7.13 -6.12 -1.67
CA PHE A 262 -7.55 -5.21 -2.74
C PHE A 262 -6.48 -4.17 -3.07
N ILE A 263 -5.71 -3.74 -2.06
CA ILE A 263 -4.53 -2.90 -2.25
C ILE A 263 -3.41 -3.67 -2.94
N LYS A 264 -3.07 -4.87 -2.43
CA LYS A 264 -1.92 -5.63 -2.92
C LYS A 264 -2.11 -7.13 -2.75
N THR A 265 -2.11 -7.84 -3.87
CA THR A 265 -2.27 -9.30 -3.91
C THR A 265 -1.15 -10.06 -3.22
N THR A 266 0.06 -9.49 -3.12
CA THR A 266 1.18 -10.10 -2.38
C THR A 266 0.93 -10.22 -0.87
N SER A 267 -0.11 -9.56 -0.34
CA SER A 267 -0.56 -9.73 1.05
C SER A 267 -1.43 -10.97 1.27
N PHE A 268 -1.52 -11.87 0.28
CA PHE A 268 -2.37 -13.07 0.28
C PHE A 268 -2.32 -13.88 1.58
N ALA A 269 -1.14 -14.04 2.19
CA ALA A 269 -0.98 -14.82 3.42
C ALA A 269 -1.84 -14.30 4.59
N LEU A 270 -2.24 -13.03 4.60
CA LEU A 270 -3.12 -12.49 5.65
C LEU A 270 -4.52 -13.13 5.62
N ILE A 271 -4.95 -13.73 4.49
CA ILE A 271 -6.25 -14.41 4.36
C ILE A 271 -6.39 -15.60 5.31
N PHE A 272 -5.27 -16.24 5.68
CA PHE A 272 -5.30 -17.37 6.61
C PHE A 272 -5.77 -16.96 8.01
N ILE A 273 -5.63 -15.68 8.40
CA ILE A 273 -6.09 -15.19 9.71
C ILE A 273 -7.61 -15.34 9.87
N PRO A 274 -8.47 -14.70 9.04
CA PRO A 274 -9.92 -14.86 9.16
C PRO A 274 -10.38 -16.29 8.87
N ILE A 275 -9.73 -17.03 7.96
CA ILE A 275 -10.08 -18.45 7.71
C ILE A 275 -9.90 -19.29 8.97
N LEU A 276 -8.76 -19.16 9.66
CA LEU A 276 -8.48 -19.89 10.90
C LEU A 276 -9.43 -19.47 12.04
N LEU A 277 -9.73 -18.18 12.16
CA LEU A 277 -10.70 -17.67 13.13
C LEU A 277 -12.11 -18.22 12.87
N LEU A 278 -12.52 -18.28 11.60
CA LEU A 278 -13.80 -18.84 11.17
C LEU A 278 -13.87 -20.33 11.48
N ALA A 279 -12.86 -21.11 11.07
CA ALA A 279 -12.80 -22.54 11.33
C ALA A 279 -12.89 -22.85 12.83
N LYS A 280 -12.17 -22.07 13.67
CA LYS A 280 -12.18 -22.23 15.12
C LYS A 280 -13.53 -21.87 15.77
N ASN A 281 -14.28 -20.92 15.21
CA ASN A 281 -15.48 -20.34 15.85
C ASN A 281 -16.75 -20.49 14.98
N PHE A 282 -16.77 -21.45 14.06
CA PHE A 282 -17.77 -21.52 12.98
C PHE A 282 -19.22 -21.44 13.49
N LYS A 283 -19.60 -22.30 14.45
CA LYS A 283 -20.97 -22.33 15.02
C LYS A 283 -21.39 -20.98 15.62
N LYS A 284 -20.45 -20.24 16.21
CA LYS A 284 -20.72 -18.93 16.83
C LYS A 284 -20.85 -17.82 15.79
N LEU A 285 -20.07 -17.87 14.72
CA LEU A 285 -20.01 -16.82 13.69
C LEU A 285 -21.08 -16.99 12.60
N LEU A 286 -21.58 -18.21 12.39
CA LEU A 286 -22.53 -18.54 11.32
C LEU A 286 -23.72 -17.57 11.22
N PRO A 287 -24.38 -17.14 12.31
CA PRO A 287 -25.53 -16.23 12.23
C PRO A 287 -25.20 -14.84 11.68
N ASP A 288 -23.99 -14.35 11.91
CA ASP A 288 -23.54 -13.00 11.51
C ASP A 288 -22.66 -13.01 10.25
N LEU A 289 -22.33 -14.21 9.72
CA LEU A 289 -21.37 -14.40 8.64
C LEU A 289 -21.80 -13.78 7.31
N PHE A 290 -23.11 -13.66 7.07
CA PHE A 290 -23.67 -13.11 5.82
C PHE A 290 -23.06 -11.75 5.46
N LYS A 291 -22.82 -10.88 6.45
CA LYS A 291 -22.25 -9.54 6.20
C LYS A 291 -20.81 -9.62 5.70
N SER A 292 -19.99 -10.45 6.35
CA SER A 292 -18.60 -10.69 5.91
C SER A 292 -18.55 -11.27 4.51
N VAL A 293 -19.45 -12.22 4.21
CA VAL A 293 -19.54 -12.86 2.90
C VAL A 293 -19.95 -11.84 1.84
N LEU A 294 -20.98 -11.03 2.11
CA LEU A 294 -21.43 -9.99 1.18
C LEU A 294 -20.31 -9.00 0.86
N VAL A 295 -19.59 -8.51 1.87
CA VAL A 295 -18.44 -7.59 1.65
C VAL A 295 -17.34 -8.29 0.87
N SER A 296 -17.03 -9.55 1.18
CA SER A 296 -16.04 -10.35 0.44
C SER A 296 -16.40 -10.48 -1.04
N VAL A 297 -17.67 -10.75 -1.34
CA VAL A 297 -18.19 -10.85 -2.72
C VAL A 297 -18.09 -9.51 -3.44
N ILE A 298 -18.48 -8.40 -2.80
CA ILE A 298 -18.36 -7.06 -3.41
C ILE A 298 -16.90 -6.74 -3.77
N ILE A 299 -15.96 -6.99 -2.85
CA ILE A 299 -14.54 -6.73 -3.10
C ILE A 299 -13.99 -7.64 -4.21
N LEU A 300 -14.38 -8.91 -4.23
CA LEU A 300 -13.98 -9.83 -5.30
C LEU A 300 -14.53 -9.38 -6.66
N LEU A 301 -15.79 -8.97 -6.74
CA LEU A 301 -16.40 -8.46 -7.96
C LEU A 301 -15.70 -7.19 -8.44
N LEU A 302 -15.42 -6.24 -7.55
CA LEU A 302 -14.67 -5.03 -7.91
C LEU A 302 -13.26 -5.34 -8.39
N PHE A 303 -12.58 -6.29 -7.76
CA PHE A 303 -11.26 -6.73 -8.19
C PHE A 303 -11.31 -7.33 -9.60
N VAL A 304 -12.26 -8.24 -9.84
CA VAL A 304 -12.48 -8.89 -11.14
C VAL A 304 -12.83 -7.87 -12.22
N ILE A 305 -13.84 -7.03 -12.00
CA ILE A 305 -14.29 -6.04 -12.99
C ILE A 305 -13.16 -5.09 -13.35
N LYS A 306 -12.47 -4.53 -12.35
CA LYS A 306 -11.32 -3.63 -12.57
C LYS A 306 -10.24 -4.28 -13.43
N ASN A 307 -9.80 -5.50 -13.08
CA ASN A 307 -8.73 -6.17 -13.84
C ASN A 307 -9.19 -6.55 -15.26
N SER A 308 -10.43 -7.02 -15.42
CA SER A 308 -11.02 -7.33 -16.73
C SER A 308 -11.16 -6.10 -17.62
N ILE A 309 -11.45 -4.91 -17.07
CA ILE A 309 -11.44 -3.67 -17.85
C ILE A 309 -10.00 -3.30 -18.23
N ILE A 310 -9.08 -3.20 -17.26
CA ILE A 310 -7.76 -2.59 -17.46
C ILE A 310 -6.83 -3.49 -18.29
N SER A 311 -6.90 -4.81 -18.11
CA SER A 311 -5.97 -5.77 -18.71
C SER A 311 -6.63 -6.81 -19.63
N GLY A 312 -7.96 -6.96 -19.56
CA GLY A 312 -8.67 -8.09 -20.16
C GLY A 312 -8.60 -9.39 -19.33
N PHE A 313 -7.63 -9.54 -18.42
CA PHE A 313 -7.54 -10.69 -17.52
C PHE A 313 -8.32 -10.48 -16.22
N THR A 314 -9.01 -11.52 -15.75
CA THR A 314 -9.88 -11.45 -14.56
C THR A 314 -9.10 -11.35 -13.25
N LEU A 315 -7.97 -12.09 -13.13
CA LEU A 315 -7.18 -12.19 -11.90
C LEU A 315 -5.70 -11.79 -12.13
N PHE A 316 -5.46 -10.79 -12.98
CA PHE A 316 -4.09 -10.35 -13.31
C PHE A 316 -3.22 -10.19 -12.03
N PRO A 317 -1.98 -10.73 -12.01
CA PRO A 317 -1.22 -11.30 -13.13
C PRO A 317 -1.45 -12.79 -13.41
N ILE A 318 -2.48 -13.42 -12.83
CA ILE A 318 -2.90 -14.77 -13.25
C ILE A 318 -3.58 -14.63 -14.62
N ILE A 319 -2.93 -15.16 -15.66
CA ILE A 319 -3.37 -15.03 -17.06
C ILE A 319 -4.22 -16.21 -17.55
N ASN A 320 -4.21 -17.35 -16.86
CA ASN A 320 -4.91 -18.56 -17.29
C ASN A 320 -6.44 -18.48 -17.13
N PHE A 321 -6.97 -17.35 -16.66
CA PHE A 321 -8.37 -17.18 -16.33
C PHE A 321 -8.89 -15.84 -16.83
N HIS A 322 -9.77 -15.88 -17.82
CA HIS A 322 -10.51 -14.73 -18.33
C HIS A 322 -11.95 -15.17 -18.63
N PHE A 323 -12.93 -14.41 -18.13
CA PHE A 323 -14.34 -14.72 -18.36
C PHE A 323 -14.84 -14.30 -19.75
N LEU A 324 -14.17 -13.33 -20.37
CA LEU A 324 -14.61 -12.71 -21.62
C LEU A 324 -13.42 -12.62 -22.57
N GLU A 325 -13.64 -13.01 -23.83
CA GLU A 325 -12.73 -12.69 -24.92
C GLU A 325 -12.97 -11.23 -25.32
N THR A 326 -12.03 -10.35 -24.99
CA THR A 326 -12.12 -8.91 -25.30
C THR A 326 -11.08 -8.55 -26.34
N ASP A 327 -11.44 -7.66 -27.28
CA ASP A 327 -10.58 -7.11 -28.33
C ASP A 327 -9.34 -6.37 -27.80
N TYR A 328 -9.38 -5.95 -26.53
CA TYR A 328 -8.35 -5.18 -25.86
C TYR A 328 -7.51 -5.98 -24.84
N ILE A 329 -7.64 -7.31 -24.80
CA ILE A 329 -6.85 -8.12 -23.88
C ILE A 329 -5.35 -7.97 -24.17
N ILE A 330 -4.53 -7.89 -23.11
CA ILE A 330 -3.07 -7.88 -23.29
C ILE A 330 -2.65 -9.21 -23.93
N PRO A 331 -1.79 -9.21 -24.97
CA PRO A 331 -1.26 -10.45 -25.53
C PRO A 331 -0.61 -11.33 -24.46
N GLU A 332 -0.89 -12.63 -24.49
CA GLU A 332 -0.34 -13.58 -23.51
C GLU A 332 1.19 -13.55 -23.41
N THR A 333 1.88 -13.31 -24.53
CA THR A 333 3.34 -13.21 -24.58
C THR A 333 3.85 -12.06 -23.70
N ILE A 334 3.19 -10.91 -23.75
CA ILE A 334 3.49 -9.72 -22.94
C ILE A 334 3.14 -9.96 -21.48
N ALA A 335 2.01 -10.59 -21.22
CA ALA A 335 1.58 -10.89 -19.85
C ALA A 335 2.49 -11.94 -19.17
N LYS A 336 2.96 -12.95 -19.92
CA LYS A 336 3.98 -13.93 -19.48
C LYS A 336 5.32 -13.25 -19.20
N PHE A 337 5.75 -12.34 -20.09
CA PHE A 337 6.95 -11.53 -19.89
C PHE A 337 6.90 -10.76 -18.56
N TYR A 338 5.79 -10.08 -18.24
CA TYR A 338 5.63 -9.39 -16.95
C TYR A 338 5.85 -10.30 -15.74
N TYR A 339 5.22 -11.47 -15.73
CA TYR A 339 5.33 -12.42 -14.62
C TYR A 339 6.77 -12.93 -14.47
N GLN A 340 7.41 -13.27 -15.59
CA GLN A 340 8.79 -13.76 -15.59
C GLN A 340 9.78 -12.68 -15.14
N GLU A 341 9.69 -11.46 -15.68
CA GLU A 341 10.56 -10.35 -15.27
C GLU A 341 10.43 -10.04 -13.78
N THR A 342 9.20 -10.03 -13.24
CA THR A 342 8.95 -9.78 -11.81
C THR A 342 9.58 -10.86 -10.92
N LYS A 343 9.60 -12.11 -11.39
CA LYS A 343 10.23 -13.23 -10.69
C LYS A 343 11.75 -13.15 -10.75
N LEU A 344 12.30 -12.97 -11.95
CA LEU A 344 13.74 -12.87 -12.21
C LEU A 344 14.38 -11.69 -11.50
N TYR A 345 13.69 -10.55 -11.46
CA TYR A 345 14.14 -9.35 -10.75
C TYR A 345 14.40 -9.62 -9.27
N GLY A 346 13.59 -10.48 -8.62
CA GLY A 346 13.78 -10.86 -7.22
C GLY A 346 15.07 -11.64 -6.95
N TYR A 347 15.63 -12.31 -7.96
CA TYR A 347 16.86 -13.09 -7.88
C TYR A 347 18.07 -12.41 -8.54
N VAL A 348 17.84 -11.35 -9.31
CA VAL A 348 18.86 -10.67 -10.14
C VAL A 348 19.56 -11.69 -11.06
N LEU A 349 18.75 -12.38 -11.86
CA LEU A 349 19.15 -13.40 -12.82
C LEU A 349 18.56 -13.11 -14.21
N THR A 350 19.23 -13.56 -15.26
CA THR A 350 18.64 -13.65 -16.60
C THR A 350 17.77 -14.90 -16.72
N HIS A 351 16.91 -14.97 -17.75
CA HIS A 351 16.12 -16.16 -18.06
C HIS A 351 17.00 -17.41 -18.18
N GLU A 352 18.07 -17.35 -18.98
CA GLU A 352 18.98 -18.49 -19.19
C GLU A 352 19.65 -18.98 -17.90
N GLN A 353 19.98 -18.05 -16.98
CA GLN A 353 20.57 -18.41 -15.68
C GLN A 353 19.53 -19.05 -14.77
N TYR A 354 18.31 -18.56 -14.79
CA TYR A 354 17.22 -19.05 -13.95
C TYR A 354 16.79 -20.47 -14.33
N ASP A 355 16.80 -20.82 -15.62
CA ASP A 355 16.39 -22.16 -16.06
C ASP A 355 17.45 -23.25 -15.75
N LYS A 356 18.71 -22.85 -15.56
CA LYS A 356 19.84 -23.75 -15.31
C LYS A 356 20.18 -23.91 -13.82
N ILE A 357 19.72 -22.99 -12.97
CA ILE A 357 20.09 -22.96 -11.54
C ILE A 357 19.25 -23.95 -10.73
N SER A 358 19.89 -24.69 -9.84
CA SER A 358 19.17 -25.57 -8.91
C SER A 358 18.44 -24.78 -7.81
N VAL A 359 17.44 -25.39 -7.16
CA VAL A 359 16.68 -24.73 -6.07
C VAL A 359 17.59 -24.32 -4.89
N SER A 360 18.60 -25.12 -4.58
CA SER A 360 19.57 -24.83 -3.51
C SER A 360 20.47 -23.66 -3.87
N GLU A 361 21.02 -23.63 -5.09
CA GLU A 361 21.82 -22.51 -5.59
C GLU A 361 20.99 -21.23 -5.70
N LEU A 362 19.73 -21.34 -6.12
CA LEU A 362 18.78 -20.23 -6.17
C LEU A 362 18.54 -19.64 -4.78
N PHE A 363 18.39 -20.49 -3.76
CA PHE A 363 18.29 -20.07 -2.37
C PHE A 363 19.56 -19.38 -1.89
N ILE A 364 20.73 -19.95 -2.14
CA ILE A 364 22.02 -19.36 -1.78
C ILE A 364 22.19 -18.01 -2.46
N ARG A 365 21.85 -17.90 -3.74
CA ARG A 365 21.88 -16.65 -4.51
C ARG A 365 20.98 -15.59 -3.89
N TRP A 366 19.72 -15.92 -3.62
CA TRP A 366 18.77 -15.02 -2.97
C TRP A 366 19.28 -14.56 -1.59
N PHE A 367 19.76 -15.50 -0.78
CA PHE A 367 20.28 -15.22 0.57
C PHE A 367 21.54 -14.33 0.54
N THR A 368 22.37 -14.46 -0.49
CA THR A 368 23.64 -13.74 -0.66
C THR A 368 23.54 -12.48 -1.52
N LEU A 369 22.33 -12.05 -1.92
CA LEU A 369 22.14 -10.81 -2.66
C LEU A 369 22.85 -9.63 -1.96
N PRO A 370 23.41 -8.66 -2.70
CA PRO A 370 24.15 -7.58 -2.08
C PRO A 370 23.22 -6.56 -1.39
N LYS A 371 23.79 -5.78 -0.47
CA LYS A 371 23.17 -4.59 0.16
C LYS A 371 21.84 -4.90 0.89
N LEU A 372 20.84 -4.01 0.77
CA LEU A 372 19.57 -4.11 1.50
C LEU A 372 18.81 -5.41 1.20
N HIS A 373 18.84 -5.91 -0.04
CA HIS A 373 18.19 -7.17 -0.39
C HIS A 373 18.73 -8.33 0.45
N GLY A 374 20.04 -8.58 0.44
CA GLY A 374 20.63 -9.63 1.27
C GLY A 374 20.50 -9.39 2.76
N PHE A 375 20.58 -8.13 3.21
CA PHE A 375 20.38 -7.81 4.63
C PHE A 375 19.00 -8.25 5.11
N PHE A 376 17.93 -7.86 4.42
CA PHE A 376 16.58 -8.25 4.81
C PHE A 376 16.30 -9.74 4.56
N ASN A 377 16.88 -10.35 3.54
CA ASN A 377 16.76 -11.80 3.30
C ASN A 377 17.39 -12.59 4.47
N LYS A 378 18.61 -12.23 4.89
CA LYS A 378 19.28 -12.80 6.06
C LYS A 378 18.48 -12.59 7.34
N LEU A 379 18.00 -11.37 7.56
CA LEU A 379 17.18 -11.04 8.72
C LEU A 379 15.90 -11.89 8.75
N SER A 380 15.25 -12.11 7.61
CA SER A 380 14.06 -12.95 7.50
C SER A 380 14.33 -14.39 7.94
N ILE A 381 15.44 -14.98 7.49
CA ILE A 381 15.84 -16.35 7.88
C ILE A 381 16.24 -16.40 9.36
N ILE A 382 16.98 -15.41 9.86
CA ILE A 382 17.32 -15.30 11.28
C ILE A 382 16.04 -15.28 12.14
N LEU A 383 15.04 -14.48 11.77
CA LEU A 383 13.77 -14.42 12.48
C LEU A 383 13.03 -15.76 12.45
N ILE A 384 13.00 -16.47 11.32
CA ILE A 384 12.40 -17.82 11.23
C ILE A 384 13.07 -18.79 12.21
N ILE A 385 14.39 -18.78 12.31
CA ILE A 385 15.13 -19.72 13.17
C ILE A 385 14.99 -19.33 14.65
N VAL A 386 15.08 -18.04 14.96
CA VAL A 386 15.18 -17.53 16.34
C VAL A 386 13.81 -17.41 17.00
N CYS A 387 12.79 -16.92 16.29
CA CYS A 387 11.46 -16.70 16.87
C CYS A 387 10.84 -17.93 17.55
N PRO A 388 10.83 -19.16 16.99
CA PRO A 388 10.18 -20.30 17.66
C PRO A 388 10.77 -20.59 19.04
N ILE A 389 12.09 -20.42 19.23
CA ILE A 389 12.77 -20.60 20.52
C ILE A 389 12.24 -19.60 21.55
N PHE A 390 12.16 -18.32 21.17
CA PHE A 390 11.70 -17.25 22.06
C PHE A 390 10.18 -17.26 22.29
N ILE A 391 9.39 -17.67 21.29
CA ILE A 391 7.95 -17.91 21.44
C ILE A 391 7.73 -19.01 22.48
N TYR A 392 8.40 -20.16 22.33
CA TYR A 392 8.29 -21.27 23.28
C TYR A 392 8.68 -20.85 24.71
N LYS A 393 9.82 -20.15 24.86
CA LYS A 393 10.37 -19.79 26.18
C LYS A 393 9.60 -18.69 26.91
N PHE A 394 9.12 -17.66 26.20
CA PHE A 394 8.61 -16.43 26.85
C PHE A 394 7.16 -16.08 26.54
N PHE A 395 6.56 -16.73 25.53
CA PHE A 395 5.33 -16.29 24.89
C PHE A 395 4.56 -17.44 24.24
N ASN A 396 4.47 -18.59 24.92
CA ASN A 396 3.87 -19.81 24.36
C ASN A 396 2.32 -19.70 24.23
N LYS A 397 1.87 -18.73 23.44
CA LYS A 397 0.50 -18.39 23.12
C LYS A 397 0.23 -18.87 21.70
N LYS A 398 -0.81 -19.69 21.53
CA LYS A 398 -1.23 -20.24 20.23
C LYS A 398 -1.39 -19.17 19.13
N GLY A 399 -1.88 -17.97 19.46
CA GLY A 399 -2.00 -16.88 18.48
C GLY A 399 -0.65 -16.44 17.88
N ILE A 400 0.42 -16.37 18.68
CA ILE A 400 1.75 -15.97 18.18
C ILE A 400 2.33 -17.08 17.29
N TRP A 401 2.13 -18.35 17.66
CA TRP A 401 2.48 -19.48 16.80
C TRP A 401 1.75 -19.44 15.46
N VAL A 402 0.47 -19.10 15.43
CA VAL A 402 -0.27 -18.94 14.17
C VAL A 402 0.34 -17.85 13.30
N LEU A 403 0.65 -16.67 13.84
CA LEU A 403 1.33 -15.62 13.06
C LEU A 403 2.70 -16.07 12.56
N TYR A 404 3.44 -16.87 13.34
CA TYR A 404 4.72 -17.43 12.93
C TYR A 404 4.56 -18.40 11.75
N PHE A 405 3.56 -19.30 11.79
CA PHE A 405 3.30 -20.19 10.66
C PHE A 405 2.86 -19.43 9.40
N ILE A 406 2.04 -18.39 9.55
CA ILE A 406 1.64 -17.53 8.42
C ILE A 406 2.86 -16.81 7.84
N MET A 407 3.78 -16.33 8.69
CA MET A 407 5.06 -15.76 8.26
C MET A 407 5.85 -16.76 7.41
N CYS A 408 6.04 -18.00 7.89
CA CYS A 408 6.76 -19.03 7.14
C CYS A 408 6.09 -19.33 5.78
N LEU A 409 4.76 -19.42 5.78
CA LEU A 409 3.99 -19.65 4.56
C LEU A 409 4.12 -18.49 3.57
N GLN A 410 4.08 -17.24 4.04
CA GLN A 410 4.29 -16.08 3.18
C GLN A 410 5.70 -16.08 2.58
N LEU A 411 6.74 -16.39 3.36
CA LEU A 411 8.09 -16.44 2.83
C LEU A 411 8.24 -17.54 1.77
N ALA A 412 7.68 -18.73 2.01
CA ALA A 412 7.68 -19.82 1.04
C ALA A 412 6.97 -19.43 -0.27
N PHE A 413 5.79 -18.80 -0.16
CA PHE A 413 5.06 -18.30 -1.32
C PHE A 413 5.84 -17.23 -2.09
N LEU A 414 6.46 -16.27 -1.40
CA LEU A 414 7.26 -15.23 -2.01
C LEU A 414 8.51 -15.79 -2.67
N PHE A 415 9.13 -16.82 -2.09
CA PHE A 415 10.25 -17.52 -2.72
C PHE A 415 9.84 -18.09 -4.09
N CYS A 416 8.67 -18.71 -4.20
CA CYS A 416 8.21 -19.27 -5.48
C CYS A 416 7.78 -18.22 -6.53
N THR A 417 7.37 -17.03 -6.09
CA THR A 417 6.70 -16.04 -6.96
C THR A 417 7.52 -14.77 -7.20
N SER A 418 7.85 -14.02 -6.16
CA SER A 418 8.68 -12.83 -6.24
C SER A 418 9.35 -12.57 -4.88
N PRO A 419 10.61 -12.98 -4.69
CA PRO A 419 11.27 -13.03 -3.37
C PRO A 419 11.84 -11.66 -2.96
N GLN A 420 11.06 -10.60 -3.15
CA GLN A 420 11.44 -9.24 -2.77
C GLN A 420 11.14 -8.99 -1.29
N TYR A 421 12.13 -8.53 -0.54
CA TYR A 421 11.98 -8.30 0.91
C TYR A 421 10.82 -7.35 1.25
N ARG A 422 10.53 -6.35 0.40
CA ARG A 422 9.44 -5.38 0.64
C ARG A 422 8.08 -6.06 0.84
N PHE A 423 7.84 -7.19 0.19
CA PHE A 423 6.58 -7.93 0.36
C PHE A 423 6.49 -8.68 1.70
N PHE A 424 7.58 -8.74 2.48
CA PHE A 424 7.68 -9.48 3.74
C PHE A 424 7.97 -8.60 4.96
N VAL A 425 8.20 -7.29 4.76
CA VAL A 425 8.59 -6.35 5.81
C VAL A 425 7.59 -6.29 6.97
N ASN A 426 6.28 -6.46 6.71
CA ASN A 426 5.27 -6.50 7.79
C ASN A 426 5.60 -7.57 8.85
N PHE A 427 6.02 -8.77 8.44
CA PHE A 427 6.42 -9.84 9.35
C PHE A 427 7.81 -9.63 9.94
N ILE A 428 8.77 -9.11 9.15
CA ILE A 428 10.09 -8.73 9.67
C ILE A 428 9.93 -7.74 10.84
N LEU A 429 9.13 -6.68 10.65
CA LEU A 429 8.87 -5.67 11.68
C LEU A 429 8.19 -6.29 12.90
N PHE A 430 7.10 -7.03 12.71
CA PHE A 430 6.36 -7.63 13.82
C PHE A 430 7.23 -8.54 14.68
N PHE A 431 8.00 -9.44 14.06
CA PHE A 431 8.84 -10.39 14.80
C PHE A 431 10.13 -9.78 15.34
N SER A 432 10.66 -8.73 14.70
CA SER A 432 11.75 -7.93 15.27
C SER A 432 11.27 -7.21 16.54
N PHE A 433 10.09 -6.59 16.51
CA PHE A 433 9.50 -5.95 17.69
C PHE A 433 9.10 -6.96 18.77
N PHE A 434 8.67 -8.16 18.40
CA PHE A 434 8.47 -9.25 19.34
C PHE A 434 9.75 -9.57 20.13
N LEU A 435 10.90 -9.71 19.45
CA LEU A 435 12.18 -9.94 20.11
C LEU A 435 12.62 -8.70 20.92
N MET A 436 12.46 -7.50 20.39
CA MET A 436 12.78 -6.26 21.10
C MET A 436 11.92 -6.06 22.35
N ALA A 437 10.65 -6.47 22.35
CA ALA A 437 9.75 -6.37 23.49
C ALA A 437 10.19 -7.24 24.69
N LEU A 438 11.04 -8.24 24.46
CA LEU A 438 11.69 -9.01 25.52
C LEU A 438 12.79 -8.21 26.24
N LEU A 439 13.50 -7.36 25.49
CA LEU A 439 14.62 -6.55 25.98
C LEU A 439 14.15 -5.20 26.51
N LEU A 440 13.27 -4.53 25.77
CA LEU A 440 12.76 -3.18 26.03
C LEU A 440 11.40 -3.24 26.74
N ASN A 441 11.39 -3.64 28.01
CA ASN A 441 10.15 -3.71 28.80
C ASN A 441 9.98 -2.54 29.80
N LYS A 442 11.05 -1.81 30.10
CA LYS A 442 11.00 -0.66 31.02
C LYS A 442 10.63 0.61 30.26
N ARG A 443 9.67 1.36 30.81
CA ARG A 443 9.17 2.63 30.27
C ARG A 443 10.29 3.59 29.85
N ARG A 444 11.33 3.76 30.68
CA ARG A 444 12.48 4.64 30.39
C ARG A 444 13.18 4.24 29.09
N PHE A 445 13.52 2.97 28.92
CA PHE A 445 14.23 2.50 27.73
C PHE A 445 13.36 2.58 26.47
N ILE A 446 12.08 2.24 26.58
CA ILE A 446 11.11 2.37 25.47
C ILE A 446 11.04 3.82 24.98
N VAL A 447 10.88 4.78 25.90
CA VAL A 447 10.81 6.21 25.57
C VAL A 447 12.13 6.70 24.97
N LEU A 448 13.28 6.29 25.51
CA LEU A 448 14.59 6.62 24.94
C LEU A 448 14.75 6.10 23.51
N SER A 449 14.39 4.84 23.26
CA SER A 449 14.43 4.25 21.91
C SER A 449 13.51 5.00 20.94
N LEU A 450 12.32 5.42 21.39
CA LEU A 450 11.40 6.21 20.59
C LEU A 450 11.99 7.57 20.19
N TYR A 451 12.52 8.33 21.15
CA TYR A 451 13.15 9.62 20.85
C TYR A 451 14.42 9.49 20.02
N PHE A 452 15.21 8.44 20.23
CA PHE A 452 16.38 8.14 19.40
C PHE A 452 15.96 7.84 17.95
N SER A 453 14.89 7.08 17.75
CA SER A 453 14.30 6.84 16.42
C SER A 453 13.80 8.13 15.77
N ILE A 454 13.13 8.99 16.53
CA ILE A 454 12.67 10.30 16.05
C ILE A 454 13.85 11.18 15.64
N PHE A 455 14.92 11.20 16.44
CA PHE A 455 16.13 11.95 16.13
C PHE A 455 16.77 11.46 14.81
N ILE A 456 16.95 10.14 14.64
CA ILE A 456 17.48 9.58 13.40
C ILE A 456 16.57 9.92 12.21
N THR A 457 15.25 9.78 12.38
CA THR A 457 14.29 10.08 11.31
C THR A 457 14.37 11.56 10.89
N GLY A 458 14.40 12.48 11.85
CA GLY A 458 14.57 13.91 11.60
C GLY A 458 15.92 14.22 10.96
N PHE A 459 16.99 13.56 11.39
CA PHE A 459 18.33 13.71 10.80
C PHE A 459 18.34 13.29 9.31
N VAL A 460 17.80 12.12 8.98
CA VAL A 460 17.72 11.60 7.61
C VAL A 460 16.86 12.50 6.71
N LEU A 461 15.79 13.09 7.25
CA LEU A 461 14.90 14.00 6.52
C LEU A 461 15.59 15.34 6.20
N LEU A 462 16.37 15.89 7.14
CA LEU A 462 16.94 17.23 7.00
C LEU A 462 18.32 17.22 6.36
N ILE A 463 19.10 16.15 6.52
CA ILE A 463 20.49 16.07 6.04
C ILE A 463 20.58 15.03 4.92
N PRO A 464 21.11 15.39 3.74
CA PRO A 464 21.26 14.46 2.64
C PRO A 464 22.27 13.38 2.98
N ILE A 465 21.84 12.12 2.88
CA ILE A 465 22.70 10.95 3.10
C ILE A 465 22.93 10.24 1.77
N ASN A 466 24.20 9.94 1.50
CA ASN A 466 24.58 9.16 0.34
C ASN A 466 24.34 7.66 0.60
N LEU A 467 23.43 7.06 -0.16
CA LEU A 467 23.00 5.67 -0.03
C LEU A 467 23.76 4.72 -0.97
N LYS A 468 24.89 5.13 -1.55
CA LYS A 468 25.76 4.24 -2.36
C LYS A 468 26.13 2.93 -1.65
N ILE A 469 26.27 2.95 -0.32
CA ILE A 469 26.51 1.75 0.49
C ILE A 469 25.30 0.79 0.45
N PHE A 470 24.07 1.33 0.41
CA PHE A 470 22.82 0.59 0.55
C PHE A 470 22.13 0.22 -0.77
N THR A 471 22.38 0.95 -1.87
CA THR A 471 21.80 0.64 -3.19
C THR A 471 22.75 0.92 -4.36
N LYS A 472 22.59 0.21 -5.48
CA LYS A 472 23.26 0.52 -6.76
C LYS A 472 22.36 1.33 -7.71
N ASN A 473 21.07 1.49 -7.37
CA ASN A 473 20.12 2.20 -8.22
C ASN A 473 20.40 3.70 -8.18
N LYS A 474 20.77 4.28 -9.34
CA LYS A 474 21.11 5.70 -9.50
C LYS A 474 19.99 6.63 -9.03
N PHE A 475 18.73 6.25 -9.24
CA PHE A 475 17.55 7.04 -8.87
C PHE A 475 17.39 7.22 -7.35
N VAL A 476 17.99 6.31 -6.58
CA VAL A 476 17.76 6.09 -5.14
C VAL A 476 19.06 6.34 -4.34
N LEU A 477 20.08 6.95 -4.95
CA LEU A 477 21.39 7.15 -4.32
C LEU A 477 21.43 8.22 -3.24
N SER A 478 20.46 9.12 -3.21
CA SER A 478 20.33 10.15 -2.18
C SER A 478 18.94 10.10 -1.56
N THR A 479 18.89 10.37 -0.27
CA THR A 479 17.65 10.54 0.49
C THR A 479 16.83 11.71 -0.07
N SER A 480 15.52 11.63 0.03
CA SER A 480 14.65 12.78 -0.22
C SER A 480 14.66 13.70 0.98
N ASN A 481 15.21 14.90 0.82
CA ASN A 481 15.34 15.86 1.90
C ASN A 481 14.25 16.94 1.85
N PHE A 482 13.90 17.44 3.03
CA PHE A 482 12.95 18.54 3.16
C PHE A 482 13.60 19.89 2.84
N SER A 483 12.86 20.73 2.10
CA SER A 483 13.23 22.12 1.83
C SER A 483 12.22 23.06 2.49
N VAL A 484 12.70 24.20 3.01
CA VAL A 484 11.87 25.26 3.61
C VAL A 484 10.87 25.83 2.59
N GLU A 485 11.22 25.82 1.30
CA GLU A 485 10.32 26.19 0.20
C GLU A 485 9.03 25.34 0.19
N ASN A 486 9.12 24.10 0.70
CA ASN A 486 8.01 23.15 0.71
C ASN A 486 7.07 23.28 1.93
N ILE A 487 7.24 24.31 2.78
CA ILE A 487 6.39 24.53 3.96
C ILE A 487 4.94 24.79 3.54
N VAL A 488 4.70 25.71 2.60
CA VAL A 488 3.34 26.02 2.14
C VAL A 488 2.96 25.04 1.03
N TYR A 489 3.66 25.14 -0.10
CA TYR A 489 3.43 24.35 -1.30
C TYR A 489 4.33 23.11 -1.31
N PRO A 490 3.81 21.88 -1.30
CA PRO A 490 4.66 20.70 -1.41
C PRO A 490 5.42 20.65 -2.75
N TYR A 491 6.48 19.84 -2.78
CA TYR A 491 7.17 19.49 -4.02
C TYR A 491 6.22 18.79 -5.00
N LYS A 492 6.55 18.82 -6.30
CA LYS A 492 5.76 18.13 -7.34
C LYS A 492 5.75 16.61 -7.15
N ASN A 493 4.76 15.95 -7.73
CA ASN A 493 4.54 14.51 -7.58
C ASN A 493 5.59 13.62 -8.25
N THR A 494 6.47 14.18 -9.08
CA THR A 494 7.58 13.50 -9.75
C THR A 494 8.93 14.02 -9.28
N LYS A 495 9.93 13.14 -9.16
CA LYS A 495 11.33 13.51 -8.96
C LYS A 495 12.02 13.92 -10.26
N SER A 496 11.50 13.50 -11.41
CA SER A 496 12.12 13.75 -12.71
C SER A 496 11.87 15.20 -13.17
N ASN A 497 12.88 15.78 -13.80
CA ASN A 497 12.80 17.07 -14.49
C ASN A 497 12.79 16.91 -16.02
N THR A 498 12.61 15.68 -16.51
CA THR A 498 12.58 15.39 -17.95
C THR A 498 11.45 16.15 -18.65
N THR A 499 11.70 16.58 -19.87
CA THR A 499 10.68 17.11 -20.77
C THR A 499 10.03 15.97 -21.54
N PHE A 500 8.88 16.25 -22.15
CA PHE A 500 8.11 15.27 -22.90
C PHE A 500 8.00 15.68 -24.37
N GLU A 501 8.29 14.76 -25.28
CA GLU A 501 8.04 14.93 -26.71
C GLU A 501 6.70 14.30 -27.10
N TYR A 502 5.93 15.01 -27.94
CA TYR A 502 4.69 14.49 -28.50
C TYR A 502 4.99 13.68 -29.76
N LEU A 503 4.53 12.43 -29.78
CA LEU A 503 4.82 11.47 -30.83
C LEU A 503 3.54 10.81 -31.34
N GLN A 504 3.62 10.34 -32.58
CA GLN A 504 2.57 9.57 -33.22
C GLN A 504 3.11 8.22 -33.71
N ASN A 505 2.39 7.14 -33.40
CA ASN A 505 2.66 5.81 -33.92
C ASN A 505 1.35 5.15 -34.37
N GLY A 506 1.11 5.12 -35.69
CA GLY A 506 -0.19 4.70 -36.23
C GLY A 506 -1.29 5.66 -35.79
N ASN A 507 -2.35 5.13 -35.16
CA ASN A 507 -3.41 5.97 -34.59
C ASN A 507 -3.13 6.40 -33.14
N LEU A 508 -2.04 5.94 -32.51
CA LEU A 508 -1.68 6.32 -31.15
C LEU A 508 -0.92 7.65 -31.15
N HIS A 509 -1.43 8.60 -30.37
CA HIS A 509 -0.76 9.85 -30.05
C HIS A 509 -0.39 9.82 -28.57
N PHE A 510 0.87 10.09 -28.24
CA PHE A 510 1.37 9.93 -26.88
C PHE A 510 2.55 10.86 -26.58
N TYR A 511 2.77 11.09 -25.30
CA TYR A 511 3.92 11.81 -24.78
C TYR A 511 4.98 10.81 -24.32
N SER A 512 6.24 11.02 -24.74
CA SER A 512 7.39 10.23 -24.29
C SER A 512 8.36 11.12 -23.53
N PRO A 513 8.89 10.69 -22.37
CA PRO A 513 10.03 11.37 -21.74
C PRO A 513 11.23 11.41 -22.71
N VAL A 514 11.87 12.58 -22.80
CA VAL A 514 13.04 12.80 -23.66
C VAL A 514 14.30 12.23 -22.99
N GLU A 515 14.53 12.59 -21.73
CA GLU A 515 15.60 12.01 -20.92
C GLU A 515 15.04 10.83 -20.12
N ASN A 516 15.54 9.63 -20.44
CA ASN A 516 15.13 8.38 -19.82
C ASN A 516 16.06 8.00 -18.68
N ASP A 517 15.62 8.19 -17.43
CA ASP A 517 16.33 7.68 -16.24
C ASP A 517 16.37 6.15 -16.20
N PHE A 518 15.34 5.49 -16.75
CA PHE A 518 15.22 4.03 -16.87
C PHE A 518 14.14 3.63 -17.89
N PHE A 519 14.13 2.36 -18.31
CA PHE A 519 13.30 1.84 -19.41
C PHE A 519 11.79 2.03 -19.19
N TRP A 520 11.29 1.78 -17.98
CA TRP A 520 9.87 1.88 -17.62
C TRP A 520 9.43 3.29 -17.18
N SER A 521 10.22 4.32 -17.46
CA SER A 521 9.92 5.69 -17.03
C SER A 521 8.72 6.26 -17.80
N SER A 522 7.81 6.90 -17.08
CA SER A 522 6.71 7.69 -17.63
C SER A 522 6.57 9.05 -16.94
N GLY A 523 7.02 9.16 -15.68
CA GLY A 523 7.00 10.40 -14.91
C GLY A 523 5.61 11.04 -14.85
N ASP A 524 5.59 12.36 -14.91
CA ASP A 524 4.39 13.20 -14.78
C ASP A 524 3.90 13.78 -16.11
N GLY A 525 4.19 13.11 -17.24
CA GLY A 525 3.73 13.55 -18.56
C GLY A 525 2.20 13.57 -18.70
N GLU A 526 1.72 14.28 -19.73
CA GLU A 526 0.30 14.31 -20.10
C GLU A 526 -0.18 12.96 -20.66
N LEU A 527 -1.49 12.67 -20.51
CA LEU A 527 -2.06 11.41 -20.99
C LEU A 527 -2.30 11.46 -22.51
N PRO A 528 -2.00 10.39 -23.27
CA PRO A 528 -1.31 9.17 -22.84
C PRO A 528 0.21 9.37 -22.72
N CYS A 529 0.83 8.90 -21.64
CA CYS A 529 2.28 8.98 -21.46
C CYS A 529 2.91 7.58 -21.43
N VAL A 530 3.91 7.34 -22.27
CA VAL A 530 4.67 6.08 -22.32
C VAL A 530 6.02 6.30 -23.01
N ASN A 531 7.05 5.58 -22.55
CA ASN A 531 8.38 5.64 -23.16
C ASN A 531 8.36 5.09 -24.60
N LYS A 532 8.80 5.90 -25.57
CA LYS A 532 8.99 5.49 -26.96
C LYS A 532 9.84 4.22 -27.08
N ALA A 533 10.92 4.12 -26.31
CA ALA A 533 11.81 2.95 -26.32
C ALA A 533 11.09 1.66 -25.92
N GLN A 534 10.09 1.76 -25.02
CA GLN A 534 9.26 0.62 -24.64
C GLN A 534 8.38 0.16 -25.81
N ILE A 535 7.71 1.08 -26.50
CA ILE A 535 6.88 0.75 -27.67
C ILE A 535 7.74 0.10 -28.76
N GLU A 536 8.90 0.67 -29.06
CA GLU A 536 9.82 0.16 -30.08
C GLU A 536 10.33 -1.24 -29.73
N TYR A 537 10.69 -1.47 -28.47
CA TYR A 537 11.13 -2.78 -27.98
C TYR A 537 10.05 -3.86 -28.18
N PHE A 538 8.80 -3.59 -27.77
CA PHE A 538 7.73 -4.57 -27.93
C PHE A 538 7.34 -4.79 -29.38
N ASN A 539 7.37 -3.74 -30.20
CA ASN A 539 7.15 -3.88 -31.63
C ASN A 539 8.24 -4.74 -32.29
N TYR A 540 9.51 -4.53 -31.92
CA TYR A 540 10.63 -5.26 -32.50
C TYR A 540 10.66 -6.73 -32.07
N TYR A 541 10.64 -7.01 -30.76
CA TYR A 541 10.84 -8.34 -30.19
C TYR A 541 9.57 -9.18 -30.07
N TYR A 542 8.41 -8.54 -29.85
CA TYR A 542 7.14 -9.24 -29.61
C TYR A 542 6.12 -9.06 -30.73
N LYS A 543 6.44 -8.26 -31.76
CA LYS A 543 5.56 -7.98 -32.91
C LYS A 543 4.20 -7.46 -32.50
N VAL A 544 4.17 -6.64 -31.45
CA VAL A 544 2.95 -5.99 -30.96
C VAL A 544 3.21 -4.54 -30.61
N LYS A 545 2.26 -3.66 -30.92
CA LYS A 545 2.29 -2.25 -30.53
C LYS A 545 0.91 -1.78 -30.05
N PRO A 546 0.83 -0.89 -29.05
CA PRO A 546 -0.44 -0.34 -28.60
C PRO A 546 -1.06 0.57 -29.67
N GLN A 547 -2.38 0.48 -29.85
CA GLN A 547 -3.18 1.37 -30.69
C GLN A 547 -4.45 1.79 -29.94
N MET A 548 -5.00 2.95 -30.27
CA MET A 548 -6.27 3.42 -29.69
C MET A 548 -7.45 2.66 -30.31
N ARG A 549 -8.44 2.30 -29.50
CA ARG A 549 -9.65 1.60 -29.98
C ARG A 549 -10.55 2.50 -30.83
N THR A 550 -10.60 3.79 -30.50
CA THR A 550 -11.30 4.84 -31.27
C THR A 550 -10.47 6.14 -31.23
N SER A 551 -11.02 7.25 -31.71
CA SER A 551 -10.42 8.58 -31.52
C SER A 551 -10.52 9.12 -30.08
N ASN A 552 -11.32 8.50 -29.22
CA ASN A 552 -11.52 8.92 -27.83
C ASN A 552 -10.66 8.05 -26.87
N LEU A 553 -9.80 8.71 -26.08
CA LEU A 553 -8.93 8.04 -25.11
C LEU A 553 -9.69 7.21 -24.07
N LYS A 554 -10.94 7.61 -23.73
CA LYS A 554 -11.80 6.86 -22.79
C LYS A 554 -12.12 5.45 -23.28
N ASP A 555 -12.19 5.26 -24.60
CA ASP A 555 -12.54 3.96 -25.18
C ASP A 555 -11.42 2.93 -25.07
N GLY A 556 -10.19 3.40 -24.84
CA GLY A 556 -9.04 2.59 -24.44
C GLY A 556 -8.16 2.10 -25.59
N PHE A 557 -7.38 1.06 -25.30
CA PHE A 557 -6.26 0.63 -26.14
C PHE A 557 -6.28 -0.88 -26.40
N TYR A 558 -5.79 -1.30 -27.56
CA TYR A 558 -5.60 -2.69 -27.91
C TYR A 558 -4.18 -2.93 -28.44
N ALA A 559 -3.73 -4.19 -28.44
CA ALA A 559 -2.46 -4.57 -29.04
C ALA A 559 -2.64 -4.92 -30.52
N LYS A 560 -2.04 -4.14 -31.42
CA LYS A 560 -1.99 -4.45 -32.85
C LYS A 560 -0.82 -5.37 -33.14
N ASN A 561 -1.07 -6.49 -33.81
CA ASN A 561 -0.04 -7.39 -34.31
C ASN A 561 0.67 -6.80 -35.53
N THR A 562 2.00 -6.78 -35.49
CA THR A 562 2.89 -6.22 -36.53
C THR A 562 3.74 -7.28 -37.21
N SER A 563 3.46 -8.57 -37.04
CA SER A 563 4.22 -9.64 -37.71
C SER A 563 4.11 -9.63 -39.24
N LYS A 564 3.13 -8.90 -39.78
CA LYS A 564 2.88 -8.71 -41.22
C LYS A 564 3.25 -7.31 -41.73
N GLU A 565 3.73 -6.43 -40.85
CA GLU A 565 4.34 -5.13 -41.19
C GLU A 565 5.86 -5.31 -41.29
#